data_AF-A0A842XNS9-F1
#
_entry.id   AF-A0A842XNS9-F1
#
_cell.length_a   1.000
_cell.length_b   1.000
_cell.length_c   1.000
_cell.angle_alpha   90.00
_cell.angle_beta   90.00
_cell.angle_gamma   90.00
#
_symmetry.space_group_name_H-M   'P 1'
#
loop_
_entity.id
_entity.type
_entity.pdbx_description
1 polymer ?
#
loop_
_entity_poly.entity_id
_entity_poly.type
_entity_poly.pdbx_seq_one_letter_code
_entity_poly.pdbx_strand_id
1 'polypeptide(L)'
;MMASNSLAHLPAFDTGGDSYEDAEWIDDLVTSYAFYGEVPAMTPCDPSGAKYYVFEGRSGEEFRFEVGVPVHSALAKPCILLLGPGLPNPDEIAQNIIDSSNLTIPEGYGAMGWAFVIRPDADYYIETQFEPFTQTVFAYAYQKDILLPSDGTYYIVFTSIVNS
;
A
#
# COMPACT_ATOMS: atom_id res chain seq x y z
N MET A 1 -0.39 35.36 -2.24
CA MET A 1 -1.30 34.81 -3.26
C MET A 1 -1.02 33.31 -3.27
N MET A 2 -1.80 32.52 -2.52
CA MET A 2 -1.57 31.08 -2.37
C MET A 2 -2.33 30.37 -3.49
N ALA A 3 -1.61 29.98 -4.55
CA ALA A 3 -2.11 28.93 -5.42
C ALA A 3 -1.86 27.61 -4.67
N SER A 4 -2.86 27.17 -3.92
CA SER A 4 -2.94 25.76 -3.55
C SER A 4 -3.17 25.02 -4.86
N ASN A 5 -2.14 24.33 -5.36
CA ASN A 5 -2.35 23.24 -6.29
C ASN A 5 -3.24 22.27 -5.54
N SER A 6 -4.52 22.22 -5.87
CA SER A 6 -5.44 21.27 -5.25
C SER A 6 -4.87 19.88 -5.48
N LEU A 7 -4.56 19.17 -4.42
CA LEU A 7 -4.22 17.76 -4.52
C LEU A 7 -5.43 17.04 -5.11
N ALA A 8 -5.19 16.31 -6.20
CA ALA A 8 -6.22 15.61 -6.96
C ALA A 8 -6.74 14.35 -6.25
N HIS A 9 -6.24 14.06 -5.03
CA HIS A 9 -6.62 12.91 -4.24
C HIS A 9 -7.79 13.25 -3.32
N LEU A 10 -8.79 12.35 -3.26
CA LEU A 10 -9.83 12.38 -2.25
C LEU A 10 -9.25 11.78 -0.96
N PRO A 11 -9.11 12.55 0.14
CA PRO A 11 -8.64 11.99 1.39
C PRO A 11 -9.68 11.00 1.92
N ALA A 12 -9.23 9.78 2.19
CA ALA A 12 -9.99 8.73 2.85
C ALA A 12 -9.39 8.53 4.24
N PHE A 13 -10.21 8.78 5.26
CA PHE A 13 -9.80 8.63 6.65
C PHE A 13 -10.21 7.24 7.13
N ASP A 14 -9.24 6.53 7.69
CA ASP A 14 -9.29 5.14 8.13
C ASP A 14 -10.54 4.85 9.00
N THR A 15 -11.44 4.00 8.49
CA THR A 15 -12.64 3.54 9.21
C THR A 15 -12.66 2.04 9.48
N GLY A 16 -11.65 1.30 9.01
CA GLY A 16 -11.58 -0.16 9.08
C GLY A 16 -10.25 -0.70 8.55
N GLY A 17 -10.27 -1.88 7.93
CA GLY A 17 -9.12 -2.43 7.23
C GLY A 17 -8.03 -2.98 8.15
N ASP A 18 -8.35 -3.33 9.40
CA ASP A 18 -7.40 -3.97 10.33
C ASP A 18 -7.29 -5.49 10.12
N SER A 19 -8.16 -6.07 9.30
CA SER A 19 -8.11 -7.48 8.89
C SER A 19 -8.62 -7.69 7.47
N TYR A 20 -8.42 -8.90 6.94
CA TYR A 20 -8.95 -9.29 5.64
C TYR A 20 -10.49 -9.23 5.58
N GLU A 21 -11.15 -9.65 6.66
CA GLU A 21 -12.62 -9.69 6.76
C GLU A 21 -13.26 -8.29 6.86
N ASP A 22 -12.50 -7.31 7.35
CA ASP A 22 -12.91 -5.92 7.52
C ASP A 22 -12.18 -4.97 6.56
N ALA A 23 -11.68 -5.49 5.43
CA ALA A 23 -10.95 -4.69 4.45
C ALA A 23 -11.75 -3.45 4.01
N GLU A 24 -11.09 -2.30 3.98
CA GLU A 24 -11.70 -1.02 3.61
C GLU A 24 -11.95 -1.00 2.09
N TRP A 25 -13.19 -0.70 1.68
CA TRP A 25 -13.56 -0.72 0.27
C TRP A 25 -13.11 0.56 -0.44
N ILE A 26 -12.43 0.39 -1.57
CA ILE A 26 -12.17 1.45 -2.53
C ILE A 26 -13.30 1.39 -3.56
N ASP A 27 -14.14 2.43 -3.57
CA ASP A 27 -15.39 2.46 -4.35
C ASP A 27 -15.15 2.30 -5.87
N ASP A 28 -14.06 2.88 -6.38
CA ASP A 28 -13.73 2.85 -7.79
C ASP A 28 -12.23 3.08 -8.03
N LEU A 29 -11.71 2.61 -9.17
CA LEU A 29 -10.31 2.79 -9.56
C LEU A 29 -10.04 4.04 -10.40
N VAL A 30 -11.05 4.85 -10.69
CA VAL A 30 -10.94 6.07 -11.50
C VAL A 30 -10.59 7.27 -10.61
N THR A 31 -11.11 7.28 -9.39
CA THR A 31 -10.85 8.27 -8.36
C THR A 31 -9.52 7.94 -7.69
N SER A 32 -8.68 8.96 -7.51
CA SER A 32 -7.46 8.79 -6.73
C SER A 32 -7.77 9.06 -5.26
N TYR A 33 -7.50 8.09 -4.39
CA TYR A 33 -7.71 8.20 -2.95
C TYR A 33 -6.38 8.34 -2.21
N ALA A 34 -6.35 9.16 -1.16
CA ALA A 34 -5.22 9.26 -0.24
C ALA A 34 -5.62 8.71 1.12
N PHE A 35 -5.02 7.58 1.49
CA PHE A 35 -5.23 6.94 2.79
C PHE A 35 -4.09 7.33 3.74
N TYR A 36 -4.45 7.77 4.95
CA TYR A 36 -3.50 8.12 5.99
C TYR A 36 -3.70 7.21 7.20
N GLY A 37 -2.64 6.54 7.63
CA GLY A 37 -2.67 5.66 8.78
C GLY A 37 -1.29 5.42 9.35
N GLU A 38 -1.25 4.92 10.59
CA GLU A 38 -0.03 4.44 11.22
C GLU A 38 0.05 2.92 11.04
N VAL A 39 1.11 2.46 10.40
CA VAL A 39 1.47 1.04 10.39
C VAL A 39 2.63 0.86 11.37
N PRO A 40 2.41 0.22 12.53
CA PRO A 40 3.46 0.01 13.50
C PRO A 40 4.60 -0.79 12.86
N ALA A 41 5.84 -0.44 13.22
CA ALA A 41 7.00 -1.18 12.75
C ALA A 41 6.96 -2.59 13.36
N MET A 42 6.64 -3.60 12.55
CA MET A 42 6.50 -4.96 13.03
C MET A 42 7.89 -5.58 13.22
N THR A 43 8.26 -5.92 14.46
CA THR A 43 9.23 -7.00 14.72
C THR A 43 8.70 -8.25 14.03
N PRO A 44 9.52 -8.98 13.26
CA PRO A 44 9.07 -9.68 12.05
C PRO A 44 7.69 -10.28 12.24
N CYS A 45 6.73 -9.53 11.71
CA CYS A 45 5.46 -10.01 11.24
C CYS A 45 4.44 -10.44 12.30
N ASP A 46 3.92 -9.43 13.01
CA ASP A 46 2.62 -9.49 13.66
C ASP A 46 1.52 -8.84 12.77
N PRO A 47 0.55 -9.61 12.22
CA PRO A 47 -0.52 -9.06 11.38
C PRO A 47 -1.39 -7.98 12.05
N SER A 48 -1.25 -7.77 13.37
CA SER A 48 -1.97 -6.73 14.13
C SER A 48 -1.69 -5.28 13.72
N GLY A 49 -0.81 -5.06 12.73
CA GLY A 49 -0.49 -3.72 12.19
C GLY A 49 -0.69 -3.55 10.68
N ALA A 50 -1.17 -4.56 9.95
CA ALA A 50 -1.40 -4.45 8.51
C ALA A 50 -2.70 -3.70 8.20
N LYS A 51 -2.73 -3.00 7.06
CA LYS A 51 -3.92 -2.33 6.53
C LYS A 51 -4.38 -2.98 5.24
N TYR A 52 -5.66 -3.32 5.19
CA TYR A 52 -6.31 -4.04 4.09
C TYR A 52 -7.27 -3.12 3.37
N TYR A 53 -7.10 -3.03 2.06
CA TYR A 53 -8.05 -2.37 1.18
C TYR A 53 -8.50 -3.33 0.09
N VAL A 54 -9.77 -3.24 -0.30
CA VAL A 54 -10.41 -4.14 -1.26
C VAL A 54 -11.11 -3.34 -2.35
N PHE A 55 -11.09 -3.85 -3.58
CA PHE A 55 -11.72 -3.20 -4.72
C PHE A 55 -12.14 -4.21 -5.79
N GLU A 56 -13.10 -3.82 -6.64
CA GLU A 56 -13.45 -4.56 -7.85
C GLU A 56 -12.57 -4.09 -9.02
N GLY A 57 -11.90 -5.04 -9.68
CA GLY A 57 -11.06 -4.79 -10.83
C GLY A 57 -11.61 -5.43 -12.11
N ARG A 58 -11.28 -4.84 -13.26
CA ARG A 58 -11.57 -5.40 -14.58
C ARG A 58 -10.29 -5.75 -15.34
N SER A 59 -10.35 -6.80 -16.14
CA SER A 59 -9.26 -7.21 -17.01
C SER A 59 -8.85 -6.06 -17.95
N GLY A 60 -7.56 -5.73 -17.93
CA GLY A 60 -6.97 -4.63 -18.70
C GLY A 60 -7.14 -3.24 -18.07
N GLU A 61 -7.80 -3.12 -16.92
CA GLU A 61 -7.84 -1.89 -16.14
C GLU A 61 -6.48 -1.64 -15.48
N GLU A 62 -6.08 -0.36 -15.39
CA GLU A 62 -4.83 0.04 -14.74
C GLU A 62 -5.10 0.36 -13.28
N PHE A 63 -4.43 -0.35 -12.38
CA PHE A 63 -4.38 -0.05 -10.97
C PHE A 63 -3.05 0.61 -10.64
N ARG A 64 -3.09 1.79 -10.03
CA ARG A 64 -1.91 2.52 -9.56
C ARG A 64 -1.96 2.68 -8.05
N PHE A 65 -0.83 2.44 -7.40
CA PHE A 65 -0.63 2.83 -6.01
C PHE A 65 0.68 3.60 -5.85
N GLU A 66 0.71 4.45 -4.83
CA GLU A 66 1.88 5.22 -4.44
C GLU A 66 2.02 5.20 -2.91
N VAL A 67 3.24 5.12 -2.41
CA VAL A 67 3.51 5.11 -0.97
C VAL A 67 4.50 6.20 -0.60
N GLY A 68 4.06 7.06 0.31
CA GLY A 68 4.87 8.04 1.02
C GLY A 68 5.04 7.67 2.49
N VAL A 69 6.19 8.02 3.07
CA VAL A 69 6.44 7.93 4.52
C VAL A 69 6.84 9.30 5.05
N PRO A 70 6.38 9.72 6.24
CA PRO A 70 6.80 10.98 6.84
C PRO A 70 8.33 11.07 6.96
N VAL A 71 8.92 12.20 6.55
CA VAL A 71 10.40 12.35 6.53
C VAL A 71 11.05 12.23 7.91
N HIS A 72 10.31 12.52 8.98
CA HIS A 72 10.78 12.39 10.36
C HIS A 72 10.73 10.95 10.89
N SER A 73 10.11 10.03 10.15
CA SER A 73 10.04 8.61 10.51
C SER A 73 11.31 7.91 10.02
N ALA A 74 12.31 7.87 10.90
CA ALA A 74 13.60 7.23 10.61
C ALA A 74 13.39 5.73 10.32
N LEU A 75 13.68 5.31 9.08
CA LEU A 75 13.75 3.91 8.64
C LEU A 75 12.41 3.14 8.63
N ALA A 76 11.44 3.61 7.85
CA ALA A 76 10.31 2.75 7.49
C ALA A 76 10.67 1.84 6.31
N LYS A 77 10.23 0.57 6.40
CA LYS A 77 10.32 -0.39 5.30
C LYS A 77 8.93 -0.90 4.93
N PRO A 78 8.14 -0.06 4.23
CA PRO A 78 6.81 -0.46 3.85
C PRO A 78 6.88 -1.68 2.92
N CYS A 79 5.95 -2.60 3.13
CA CYS A 79 5.74 -3.77 2.32
C CYS A 79 4.30 -3.76 1.81
N ILE A 80 4.13 -4.15 0.56
CA ILE A 80 2.85 -4.13 -0.12
C ILE A 80 2.62 -5.50 -0.74
N LEU A 81 1.41 -6.01 -0.59
CA LEU A 81 0.95 -7.22 -1.24
C LEU A 81 -0.31 -6.89 -2.05
N LEU A 82 -0.32 -7.23 -3.32
CA LEU A 82 -1.53 -7.26 -4.14
C LEU A 82 -1.97 -8.71 -4.31
N LEU A 83 -3.23 -8.99 -3.98
CA LEU A 83 -3.89 -10.28 -4.11
C LEU A 83 -5.05 -10.15 -5.09
N GLY A 84 -5.28 -11.16 -5.91
CA GLY A 84 -6.43 -11.16 -6.81
C GLY A 84 -6.40 -12.23 -7.90
N PRO A 85 -7.50 -12.36 -8.65
CA PRO A 85 -7.64 -13.34 -9.72
C PRO A 85 -6.67 -13.06 -10.86
N GLY A 86 -6.14 -14.12 -11.46
CA GLY A 86 -5.27 -14.07 -12.64
C GLY A 86 -3.86 -13.51 -12.40
N LEU A 87 -3.55 -13.03 -11.19
CA LEU A 87 -2.19 -12.68 -10.78
C LEU A 87 -1.29 -13.94 -10.78
N PRO A 88 0.03 -13.79 -10.92
CA PRO A 88 0.95 -14.93 -10.86
C PRO A 88 0.93 -15.59 -9.48
N ASN A 89 1.45 -16.82 -9.41
CA ASN A 89 1.74 -17.45 -8.13
C ASN A 89 2.68 -16.53 -7.30
N PRO A 90 2.53 -16.50 -5.96
CA PRO A 90 3.34 -15.65 -5.10
C PRO A 90 4.84 -15.82 -5.39
N ASP A 91 5.53 -14.70 -5.61
CA ASP A 91 6.99 -14.68 -5.60
C ASP A 91 7.52 -14.77 -4.16
N GLU A 92 8.85 -14.80 -3.98
CA GLU A 92 9.46 -14.90 -2.64
C GLU A 92 9.05 -13.75 -1.71
N ILE A 93 8.90 -12.52 -2.23
CA ILE A 93 8.53 -11.36 -1.43
C ILE A 93 7.07 -11.47 -0.99
N ALA A 94 6.18 -11.78 -1.95
CA ALA A 94 4.77 -12.01 -1.68
C ALA A 94 4.61 -13.13 -0.66
N GLN A 95 5.26 -14.28 -0.87
CA GLN A 95 5.18 -15.44 0.02
C GLN A 95 5.66 -15.09 1.43
N ASN A 96 6.77 -14.36 1.55
CA ASN A 96 7.24 -13.89 2.86
C ASN A 96 6.21 -12.99 3.54
N ILE A 97 5.56 -12.06 2.83
CA ILE A 97 4.49 -11.24 3.41
C ILE A 97 3.29 -12.10 3.82
N ILE A 98 2.87 -13.05 2.97
CA ILE A 98 1.73 -13.95 3.21
C ILE A 98 1.96 -14.80 4.46
N ASP A 99 3.08 -15.54 4.51
CA ASP A 99 3.40 -16.46 5.60
C ASP A 99 3.49 -15.72 6.93
N SER A 100 4.07 -14.52 6.86
CA SER A 100 4.40 -13.75 8.04
C SER A 100 3.21 -12.91 8.55
N SER A 101 2.30 -12.53 7.67
CA SER A 101 1.04 -11.86 8.02
C SER A 101 -0.10 -12.86 8.26
N ASN A 102 0.19 -14.17 8.27
CA ASN A 102 -0.79 -15.25 8.41
C ASN A 102 -2.00 -15.09 7.47
N LEU A 103 -1.73 -14.65 6.24
CA LEU A 103 -2.76 -14.34 5.27
C LEU A 103 -3.28 -15.60 4.59
N THR A 104 -4.59 -15.76 4.60
CA THR A 104 -5.23 -16.80 3.80
C THR A 104 -5.53 -16.23 2.42
N ILE A 105 -4.87 -16.76 1.39
CA ILE A 105 -5.14 -16.41 0.00
C ILE A 105 -6.38 -17.19 -0.47
N PRO A 106 -7.40 -16.51 -1.04
CA PRO A 106 -8.54 -17.21 -1.64
C PRO A 106 -8.10 -18.19 -2.73
N GLU A 107 -8.83 -19.30 -2.88
CA GLU A 107 -8.55 -20.25 -3.96
C GLU A 107 -8.63 -19.56 -5.33
N GLY A 108 -7.63 -19.81 -6.18
CA GLY A 108 -7.54 -19.22 -7.51
C GLY A 108 -6.95 -17.80 -7.56
N TYR A 109 -6.55 -17.24 -6.41
CA TYR A 109 -5.86 -15.95 -6.38
C TYR A 109 -4.35 -16.14 -6.51
N GLY A 110 -3.73 -15.21 -7.24
CA GLY A 110 -2.29 -15.01 -7.23
C GLY A 110 -1.89 -13.84 -6.33
N ALA A 111 -0.59 -13.60 -6.23
CA ALA A 111 -0.04 -12.52 -5.41
C ALA A 111 1.21 -11.88 -6.02
N MET A 112 1.37 -10.57 -5.76
CA MET A 112 2.58 -9.82 -6.07
C MET A 112 3.02 -9.02 -4.85
N GLY A 113 4.30 -9.08 -4.51
CA GLY A 113 4.85 -8.48 -3.29
C GLY A 113 5.94 -7.47 -3.59
N TRP A 114 5.97 -6.38 -2.81
CA TRP A 114 7.05 -5.40 -2.85
C TRP A 114 7.48 -5.03 -1.44
N ALA A 115 8.79 -4.95 -1.22
CA ALA A 115 9.38 -4.47 0.02
C ALA A 115 10.30 -3.29 -0.30
N PHE A 116 10.09 -2.18 0.40
CA PHE A 116 10.80 -0.93 0.13
C PHE A 116 11.69 -0.55 1.31
N VAL A 117 12.78 0.15 1.03
CA VAL A 117 13.62 0.72 2.09
C VAL A 117 13.70 2.22 1.84
N ILE A 118 13.05 2.99 2.71
CA ILE A 118 13.06 4.44 2.63
C ILE A 118 14.13 4.93 3.60
N ARG A 119 15.19 5.52 3.05
CA ARG A 119 16.30 6.10 3.81
C ARG A 119 16.32 7.61 3.60
N PRO A 120 15.66 8.39 4.50
CA PRO A 120 15.66 9.84 4.40
C PRO A 120 17.07 10.47 4.43
N ASP A 121 18.08 9.72 4.88
CA ASP A 121 19.47 10.12 5.07
C ASP A 121 20.43 9.65 3.96
N ALA A 122 19.97 8.84 2.99
CA ALA A 122 20.79 8.46 1.85
C ALA A 122 20.68 9.54 0.75
N ASP A 123 21.79 9.85 0.06
CA ASP A 123 21.88 10.78 -1.08
C ASP A 123 21.02 10.39 -2.31
N TYR A 124 19.99 9.56 -2.13
CA TYR A 124 18.97 9.26 -3.12
C TYR A 124 17.97 10.41 -3.18
N TYR A 125 17.67 10.85 -4.39
CA TYR A 125 16.59 11.79 -4.69
C TYR A 125 15.26 11.21 -4.21
N ILE A 126 14.92 11.46 -2.96
CA ILE A 126 13.59 11.23 -2.44
C ILE A 126 12.83 12.50 -2.78
N GLU A 127 11.90 12.40 -3.74
CA GLU A 127 10.94 13.47 -3.95
C GLU A 127 10.16 13.63 -2.66
N THR A 128 10.30 14.82 -2.06
CA THR A 128 9.53 15.18 -0.88
C THR A 128 8.40 16.09 -1.30
N GLN A 129 7.21 15.83 -0.75
CA GLN A 129 6.05 16.67 -0.99
C GLN A 129 5.37 16.97 0.34
N PHE A 130 4.97 18.23 0.49
CA PHE A 130 4.21 18.68 1.64
C PHE A 130 2.74 18.32 1.45
N GLU A 131 2.19 17.60 2.42
CA GLU A 131 0.79 17.20 2.45
C GLU A 131 -0.02 18.12 3.38
N PRO A 132 -0.88 19.02 2.85
CA PRO A 132 -1.65 19.98 3.63
C PRO A 132 -2.67 19.36 4.58
N PHE A 133 -3.22 18.16 4.30
CA PHE A 133 -4.20 17.54 5.20
C PHE A 133 -3.57 17.09 6.52
N THR A 134 -2.37 16.52 6.48
CA THR A 134 -1.64 16.05 7.67
C THR A 134 -0.59 17.06 8.16
N GLN A 135 -0.39 18.16 7.43
CA GLN A 135 0.66 19.17 7.67
C GLN A 135 2.06 18.56 7.79
N THR A 136 2.32 17.49 7.03
CA THR A 136 3.53 16.68 7.14
C THR A 136 4.24 16.62 5.78
N VAL A 137 5.57 16.57 5.80
CA VAL A 137 6.36 16.33 4.60
C VAL A 137 6.55 14.83 4.44
N PHE A 138 6.12 14.28 3.31
CA PHE A 138 6.31 12.88 2.97
C PHE A 138 7.46 12.71 1.99
N ALA A 139 8.25 11.68 2.24
CA ALA A 139 9.18 11.07 1.32
C ALA A 139 8.41 10.05 0.47
N TYR A 140 8.13 10.38 -0.78
CA TYR A 140 7.50 9.43 -1.69
C TYR A 140 8.54 8.47 -2.22
N ALA A 141 8.33 7.20 -1.95
CA ALA A 141 9.34 6.20 -2.18
C ALA A 141 9.08 5.42 -3.46
N TYR A 142 7.81 5.14 -3.74
CA TYR A 142 7.46 4.21 -4.81
C TYR A 142 6.08 4.47 -5.37
N GLN A 143 6.00 4.44 -6.70
CA GLN A 143 4.78 4.33 -7.47
C GLN A 143 4.81 3.02 -8.27
N LYS A 144 3.68 2.32 -8.35
CA LYS A 144 3.51 1.19 -9.27
C LYS A 144 2.20 1.24 -10.01
N ASP A 145 2.31 0.86 -11.28
CA ASP A 145 1.24 0.76 -12.24
C ASP A 145 1.13 -0.71 -12.63
N ILE A 146 -0.09 -1.25 -12.57
CA ILE A 146 -0.37 -2.67 -12.76
C ILE A 146 -1.58 -2.79 -13.68
N LEU A 147 -1.44 -3.58 -14.75
CA LEU A 147 -2.59 -3.99 -15.54
C LEU A 147 -3.23 -5.20 -14.90
N LEU A 148 -4.49 -5.07 -14.49
CA LEU A 148 -5.21 -6.15 -13.85
C LEU A 148 -5.48 -7.27 -14.87
N PRO A 149 -5.09 -8.52 -14.58
CA PRO A 149 -5.16 -9.59 -15.56
C PRO A 149 -6.57 -10.16 -15.74
N SER A 150 -7.47 -9.99 -14.78
CA SER A 150 -8.78 -10.63 -14.78
C SER A 150 -9.83 -9.78 -14.08
N ASP A 151 -11.09 -10.09 -14.33
CA ASP A 151 -12.21 -9.48 -13.60
C ASP A 151 -12.31 -10.09 -12.20
N GLY A 152 -12.65 -9.28 -11.21
CA GLY A 152 -13.05 -9.72 -9.87
C GLY A 152 -12.47 -8.87 -8.75
N THR A 153 -12.58 -9.39 -7.53
CA THR A 153 -12.16 -8.71 -6.31
C THR A 153 -10.64 -8.80 -6.11
N TYR A 154 -10.01 -7.67 -5.86
CA TYR A 154 -8.59 -7.54 -5.53
C TYR A 154 -8.43 -6.96 -4.13
N TYR A 155 -7.32 -7.32 -3.48
CA TYR A 155 -6.94 -6.77 -2.17
C TYR A 155 -5.54 -6.19 -2.26
N ILE A 156 -5.35 -4.97 -1.75
CA ILE A 156 -4.03 -4.42 -1.48
C ILE A 156 -3.80 -4.38 0.03
N VAL A 157 -2.70 -4.97 0.47
CA VAL A 157 -2.32 -5.04 1.88
C VAL A 157 -1.06 -4.21 2.07
N PHE A 158 -1.12 -3.27 3.01
CA PHE A 158 0.00 -2.42 3.39
C PHE A 158 0.50 -2.83 4.79
N THR A 159 1.80 -3.09 4.90
CA THR A 159 2.45 -3.53 6.15
C THR A 159 3.88 -2.99 6.23
N SER A 160 4.63 -3.30 7.28
CA SER A 160 6.02 -2.85 7.45
C SER A 160 6.85 -3.95 8.10
N ILE A 161 8.09 -4.17 7.63
CA ILE A 161 8.99 -5.20 8.18
C ILE A 161 10.21 -4.53 8.82
N VAL A 162 10.51 -4.84 10.09
CA VAL A 162 11.81 -4.51 10.70
C VAL A 162 12.78 -5.66 10.44
N ASN A 163 13.93 -5.40 9.81
CA ASN A 163 15.02 -6.38 9.85
C ASN A 163 15.71 -6.25 11.20
N SER A 164 15.88 -7.38 11.88
CA SER A 164 16.91 -7.60 12.90
C SER A 164 18.31 -7.28 12.36
#